data_AF-A0A7S0TQR5-F1
#
_entry.id   AF-A0A7S0TQR5-F1
#
_cell.length_a   1.000
_cell.length_b   1.000
_cell.length_c   1.000
_cell.angle_alpha   90.00
_cell.angle_beta   90.00
_cell.angle_gamma   90.00
#
_symmetry.space_group_name_H-M   'P 1'
#
loop_
_entity.id
_entity.type
_entity.pdbx_description
1 polymer ?
#
loop_
_entity_poly.entity_id
_entity_poly.type
_entity_poly.pdbx_seq_one_letter_code
_entity_poly.pdbx_strand_id
1 'polypeptide(L)'
;RGGGPEGGVAERLERLHDRRRELEGQLDRVKGEILAAEQQQAEALREREVLGRVVGQKVASLEDTMQALSVQMQDYENEEDALEEASKFFRAAAAMVSADKDAQLASSRGRMQGVLSDHYAFLELHLGRQLAQLRLLSKLRLFCEGELGAAEERTLSMSRLGMSQMASEEGTRRAHLEEKLNEAVGRIRAIQSDVGDMRHQMTELEESSERDADEDTKGRISAPSRRIWGLIQTLESELADAGVPP
;
A
#
# COMPACT_ATOMS: atom_id res chain seq x y z
N ARG A 1 -94.23 104.96 -50.19
CA ARG A 1 -94.66 104.03 -49.12
C ARG A 1 -93.53 103.01 -49.02
N GLY A 2 -92.59 103.00 -48.08
CA GLY A 2 -92.56 103.44 -46.68
C GLY A 2 -92.05 102.21 -45.89
N GLY A 3 -90.76 102.16 -45.55
CA GLY A 3 -90.13 101.06 -44.80
C GLY A 3 -88.64 101.33 -44.62
N GLY A 4 -88.26 101.74 -43.41
CA GLY A 4 -86.96 102.35 -43.12
C GLY A 4 -85.76 101.39 -43.03
N PRO A 5 -84.53 101.93 -43.03
CA PRO A 5 -83.26 101.19 -42.98
C PRO A 5 -82.98 100.46 -41.64
N GLU A 6 -83.95 100.42 -40.73
CA GLU A 6 -83.81 99.83 -39.39
C GLU A 6 -83.98 98.29 -39.37
N GLY A 7 -84.64 97.69 -40.38
CA GLY A 7 -84.89 96.24 -40.43
C GLY A 7 -83.65 95.36 -40.73
N GLY A 8 -82.67 95.87 -41.46
CA GLY A 8 -81.45 95.11 -41.81
C GLY A 8 -80.40 95.06 -40.69
N VAL A 9 -80.49 95.95 -39.71
CA VAL A 9 -79.57 96.02 -38.57
C VAL A 9 -79.99 95.01 -37.48
N ALA A 10 -81.29 94.85 -37.25
CA ALA A 10 -81.84 93.91 -36.25
C ALA A 10 -81.54 92.44 -36.60
N GLU A 11 -81.80 92.01 -37.84
CA GLU A 11 -81.48 90.63 -38.30
C GLU A 11 -79.98 90.32 -38.23
N ARG A 12 -79.12 91.33 -38.44
CA ARG A 12 -77.68 91.16 -38.39
C ARG A 12 -77.18 91.05 -36.95
N LEU A 13 -77.81 91.78 -36.02
CA LEU A 13 -77.59 91.66 -34.58
C LEU A 13 -78.02 90.29 -34.04
N GLU A 14 -79.17 89.79 -34.48
CA GLU A 14 -79.67 88.46 -34.09
C GLU A 14 -78.73 87.35 -34.57
N ARG A 15 -78.31 87.38 -35.85
CA ARG A 15 -77.29 86.47 -36.38
C ARG A 15 -75.95 86.55 -35.64
N LEU A 16 -75.54 87.74 -35.23
CA LEU A 16 -74.34 87.92 -34.41
C LEU A 16 -74.51 87.35 -33.00
N HIS A 17 -75.68 87.49 -32.38
CA HIS A 17 -75.98 86.90 -31.08
C HIS A 17 -76.03 85.38 -31.12
N ASP A 18 -76.65 84.80 -32.15
CA ASP A 18 -76.68 83.35 -32.33
C ASP A 18 -75.30 82.79 -32.63
N ARG A 19 -74.52 83.47 -33.49
CA ARG A 19 -73.13 83.10 -33.72
C ARG A 19 -72.30 83.23 -32.45
N ARG A 20 -72.56 84.24 -31.62
CA ARG A 20 -71.90 84.39 -30.31
C ARG A 20 -72.24 83.23 -29.39
N ARG A 21 -73.51 82.83 -29.26
CA ARG A 21 -73.92 81.67 -28.45
C ARG A 21 -73.33 80.37 -28.98
N GLU A 22 -73.26 80.20 -30.29
CA GLU A 22 -72.64 79.04 -30.93
C GLU A 22 -71.13 78.98 -30.64
N LEU A 23 -70.44 80.12 -30.77
CA LEU A 23 -69.01 80.24 -30.45
C LEU A 23 -68.75 80.07 -28.94
N GLU A 24 -69.62 80.59 -28.07
CA GLU A 24 -69.57 80.37 -26.62
C GLU A 24 -69.73 78.87 -26.30
N GLY A 25 -70.69 78.19 -26.93
CA GLY A 25 -70.88 76.75 -26.76
C GLY A 25 -69.73 75.91 -27.32
N GLN A 26 -69.11 76.32 -28.43
CA GLN A 26 -67.89 75.68 -28.96
C GLN A 26 -66.70 75.92 -28.03
N LEU A 27 -66.56 77.13 -27.50
CA LEU A 27 -65.51 77.48 -26.55
C LEU A 27 -65.65 76.66 -25.26
N ASP A 28 -66.85 76.47 -24.74
CA ASP A 28 -67.10 75.67 -23.54
C ASP A 28 -66.81 74.18 -23.77
N ARG A 29 -67.12 73.65 -24.97
CA ARG A 29 -66.73 72.27 -25.34
C ARG A 29 -65.21 72.11 -25.43
N VAL A 30 -64.52 73.00 -26.12
CA VAL A 30 -63.06 72.96 -26.25
C VAL A 30 -62.38 73.11 -24.90
N LYS A 31 -62.90 73.98 -24.00
CA LYS A 31 -62.43 74.06 -22.63
C LYS A 31 -62.62 72.75 -21.87
N GLY A 32 -63.77 72.07 -22.04
CA GLY A 32 -64.01 70.75 -21.46
C GLY A 32 -63.03 69.70 -21.96
N GLU A 33 -62.72 69.69 -23.26
CA GLU A 33 -61.74 68.78 -23.87
C GLU A 33 -60.31 69.05 -23.38
N ILE A 34 -59.92 70.33 -23.26
CA ILE A 34 -58.61 70.72 -22.69
C ILE A 34 -58.50 70.24 -21.24
N LEU A 35 -59.53 70.46 -20.42
CA LEU A 35 -59.53 70.00 -19.02
C LEU A 35 -59.45 68.47 -18.91
N ALA A 36 -60.15 67.74 -19.77
CA ALA A 36 -60.07 66.28 -19.81
C ALA A 36 -58.68 65.79 -20.24
N ALA A 37 -58.06 66.44 -21.22
CA ALA A 37 -56.70 66.12 -21.66
C ALA A 37 -55.65 66.46 -20.58
N GLU A 38 -55.79 67.60 -19.89
CA GLU A 38 -54.93 67.98 -18.76
C GLU A 38 -55.05 66.98 -17.60
N GLN A 39 -56.27 66.52 -17.30
CA GLN A 39 -56.48 65.49 -16.27
C GLN A 39 -55.86 64.14 -16.67
N GLN A 40 -56.04 63.70 -17.91
CA GLN A 40 -55.41 62.48 -18.42
C GLN A 40 -53.88 62.57 -18.41
N GLN A 41 -53.32 63.74 -18.76
CA GLN A 41 -51.89 63.98 -18.69
C GLN A 41 -51.37 63.94 -17.24
N ALA A 42 -52.11 64.52 -16.29
CA ALA A 42 -51.76 64.48 -14.88
C ALA A 42 -51.81 63.05 -14.31
N GLU A 43 -52.79 62.25 -14.71
CA GLU A 43 -52.90 60.82 -14.35
C GLU A 43 -51.74 60.00 -14.92
N ALA A 44 -51.42 60.17 -16.21
CA ALA A 44 -50.29 59.48 -16.85
C ALA A 44 -48.93 59.83 -16.21
N LEU A 45 -48.75 61.09 -15.78
CA LEU A 45 -47.55 61.51 -15.04
C LEU A 45 -47.45 60.83 -13.67
N ARG A 46 -48.57 60.72 -12.93
CA ARG A 46 -48.61 60.00 -11.65
C ARG A 46 -48.31 58.51 -11.82
N GLU A 47 -48.89 57.88 -12.84
CA GLU A 47 -48.61 56.47 -13.16
C GLU A 47 -47.12 56.26 -13.48
N ARG A 48 -46.52 57.17 -14.26
CA ARG A 48 -45.08 57.13 -14.57
C ARG A 48 -44.22 57.27 -13.31
N GLU A 49 -44.59 58.14 -12.37
CA GLU A 49 -43.88 58.28 -11.10
C GLU A 49 -43.98 57.03 -10.22
N VAL A 50 -45.16 56.39 -10.18
CA VAL A 50 -45.36 55.13 -9.45
C VAL A 50 -44.52 54.01 -10.08
N LEU A 51 -44.56 53.88 -11.41
CA LEU A 51 -43.73 52.92 -12.13
C LEU A 51 -42.24 53.18 -11.90
N GLY A 52 -41.80 54.44 -11.91
CA GLY A 52 -40.43 54.82 -11.59
C GLY A 52 -39.99 54.36 -10.20
N ARG A 53 -40.86 54.52 -9.19
CA ARG A 53 -40.61 54.03 -7.82
C ARG A 53 -40.55 52.51 -7.74
N VAL A 54 -41.48 51.80 -8.37
CA VAL A 54 -41.50 50.32 -8.39
C VAL A 54 -40.26 49.76 -9.09
N VAL A 55 -39.87 50.34 -10.23
CA VAL A 55 -38.64 49.95 -10.94
C VAL A 55 -37.42 50.23 -10.07
N GLY A 56 -37.32 51.41 -9.45
CA GLY A 56 -36.21 51.73 -8.55
C GLY A 56 -36.09 50.76 -7.37
N GLN A 57 -37.21 50.37 -6.76
CA GLN A 57 -37.23 49.36 -5.69
C GLN A 57 -36.78 47.97 -6.18
N LYS A 58 -37.23 47.56 -7.37
CA LYS A 58 -36.81 46.28 -7.95
C LYS A 58 -35.33 46.26 -8.32
N VAL A 59 -34.79 47.37 -8.84
CA VAL A 59 -33.36 47.49 -9.15
C VAL A 59 -32.53 47.40 -7.87
N ALA A 60 -32.88 48.15 -6.82
CA ALA A 60 -32.18 48.08 -5.53
C ALA A 60 -32.23 46.66 -4.94
N SER A 61 -33.40 46.00 -4.98
CA SER A 61 -33.52 44.61 -4.51
C SER A 61 -32.67 43.64 -5.34
N LEU A 62 -32.55 43.84 -6.66
CA LEU A 62 -31.70 43.01 -7.51
C LEU A 62 -30.22 43.25 -7.21
N GLU A 63 -29.80 44.50 -7.02
CA GLU A 63 -28.44 44.85 -6.62
C GLU A 63 -28.05 44.20 -5.29
N ASP A 64 -28.94 44.23 -4.29
CA ASP A 64 -28.74 43.55 -3.00
C ASP A 64 -28.58 42.03 -3.19
N THR A 65 -29.42 41.40 -4.02
CA THR A 65 -29.30 39.96 -4.30
C THR A 65 -28.02 39.61 -5.06
N MET A 66 -27.58 40.46 -5.98
CA MET A 66 -26.33 40.27 -6.72
C MET A 66 -25.13 40.38 -5.79
N GLN A 67 -25.13 41.34 -4.87
CA GLN A 67 -24.07 41.46 -3.86
C GLN A 67 -24.03 40.24 -2.93
N ALA A 68 -25.19 39.78 -2.45
CA ALA A 68 -25.27 38.59 -1.60
C ALA A 68 -24.76 37.33 -2.33
N LEU A 69 -25.14 37.14 -3.60
CA LEU A 69 -24.64 36.04 -4.43
C LEU A 69 -23.14 36.15 -4.70
N SER A 70 -22.61 37.36 -4.90
CA SER A 70 -21.18 37.59 -5.09
C SER A 70 -20.36 37.19 -3.85
N VAL A 71 -20.85 37.52 -2.65
CA VAL A 71 -20.21 37.10 -1.39
C VAL A 71 -20.26 35.58 -1.24
N GLN A 72 -21.41 34.96 -1.51
CA GLN A 72 -21.54 33.49 -1.46
C GLN A 72 -20.60 32.78 -2.45
N MET A 73 -20.46 33.29 -3.67
CA MET A 73 -19.51 32.74 -4.64
C MET A 73 -18.07 32.80 -4.12
N GLN A 74 -17.69 33.93 -3.53
CA GLN A 74 -16.35 34.07 -2.96
C GLN A 74 -16.13 33.13 -1.77
N ASP A 75 -17.13 32.91 -0.93
CA ASP A 75 -17.07 31.94 0.17
C ASP A 75 -16.87 30.51 -0.36
N TYR A 76 -17.56 30.14 -1.44
CA TYR A 76 -17.38 28.83 -2.08
C TYR A 76 -16.00 28.67 -2.73
N GLU A 77 -15.48 29.71 -3.39
CA GLU A 77 -14.11 29.70 -3.94
C GLU A 77 -13.07 29.49 -2.82
N ASN A 78 -13.22 30.18 -1.69
CA ASN A 78 -12.34 30.01 -0.53
C ASN A 78 -12.44 28.59 0.07
N GLU A 79 -13.65 28.01 0.14
CA GLU A 79 -13.86 26.65 0.62
C GLU A 79 -13.26 25.62 -0.34
N GLU A 80 -13.41 25.82 -1.65
CA GLU A 80 -12.81 24.96 -2.68
C GLU A 80 -11.27 24.97 -2.58
N ASP A 81 -10.66 26.14 -2.46
CA ASP A 81 -9.20 26.28 -2.27
C ASP A 81 -8.73 25.55 -0.99
N ALA A 82 -9.45 25.71 0.12
CA ALA A 82 -9.14 25.05 1.38
C ALA A 82 -9.26 23.52 1.29
N LEU A 83 -10.28 23.03 0.59
CA LEU A 83 -10.49 21.60 0.35
C LEU A 83 -9.43 21.03 -0.60
N GLU A 84 -8.99 21.78 -1.62
CA GLU A 84 -7.91 21.36 -2.50
C GLU A 84 -6.59 21.24 -1.74
N GLU A 85 -6.29 22.21 -0.87
CA GLU A 85 -5.11 22.18 0.00
C GLU A 85 -5.15 20.98 0.96
N ALA A 86 -6.29 20.75 1.63
CA ALA A 86 -6.50 19.58 2.47
C ALA A 86 -6.32 18.26 1.68
N SER A 87 -6.83 18.18 0.45
CA SER A 87 -6.66 17.01 -0.42
C SER A 87 -5.19 16.75 -0.74
N LYS A 88 -4.39 17.80 -1.00
CA LYS A 88 -2.95 17.70 -1.21
C LYS A 88 -2.25 17.14 0.03
N PHE A 89 -2.60 17.61 1.22
CA PHE A 89 -2.06 17.07 2.48
C PHE A 89 -2.40 15.59 2.67
N PHE A 90 -3.65 15.18 2.45
CA PHE A 90 -4.02 13.77 2.60
C PHE A 90 -3.30 12.86 1.60
N ARG A 91 -3.14 13.29 0.34
CA ARG A 91 -2.37 12.53 -0.66
C ARG A 91 -0.90 12.41 -0.27
N ALA A 92 -0.29 13.49 0.22
CA ALA A 92 1.09 13.46 0.70
C ALA A 92 1.25 12.53 1.90
N ALA A 93 0.34 12.59 2.89
CA ALA A 93 0.35 11.71 4.04
C ALA A 93 0.18 10.23 3.64
N ALA A 94 -0.74 9.92 2.73
CA ALA A 94 -0.93 8.57 2.21
C ALA A 94 0.33 8.04 1.49
N ALA A 95 0.99 8.88 0.69
CA ALA A 95 2.25 8.53 0.03
C ALA A 95 3.37 8.26 1.03
N MET A 96 3.48 9.08 2.09
CA MET A 96 4.46 8.86 3.17
C MET A 96 4.22 7.56 3.93
N VAL A 97 2.96 7.26 4.27
CA VAL A 97 2.61 6.00 4.95
C VAL A 97 2.90 4.79 4.07
N SER A 98 2.62 4.88 2.76
CA SER A 98 2.98 3.82 1.81
C SER A 98 4.49 3.61 1.74
N ALA A 99 5.26 4.69 1.62
CA ALA A 99 6.71 4.62 1.55
C ALA A 99 7.36 4.06 2.82
N ASP A 100 6.86 4.44 4.01
CA ASP A 100 7.34 3.89 5.28
C ASP A 100 7.02 2.38 5.39
N LYS A 101 5.81 1.98 4.99
CA LYS A 101 5.44 0.56 4.94
C LYS A 101 6.34 -0.24 4.01
N ASP A 102 6.63 0.30 2.82
CA ASP A 102 7.52 -0.34 1.85
C ASP A 102 8.96 -0.44 2.39
N ALA A 103 9.46 0.60 3.06
CA ALA A 103 10.77 0.61 3.70
C ALA A 103 10.86 -0.42 4.85
N GLN A 104 9.83 -0.52 5.69
CA GLN A 104 9.75 -1.51 6.75
C GLN A 104 9.74 -2.95 6.20
N LEU A 105 8.98 -3.20 5.14
CA LEU A 105 8.93 -4.50 4.48
C LEU A 105 10.30 -4.84 3.86
N ALA A 106 10.96 -3.90 3.19
CA ALA A 106 12.30 -4.10 2.63
C ALA A 106 13.33 -4.41 3.73
N SER A 107 13.31 -3.67 4.83
CA SER A 107 14.19 -3.91 5.99
C SER A 107 13.93 -5.28 6.64
N SER A 108 12.65 -5.67 6.79
CA SER A 108 12.27 -6.98 7.30
C SER A 108 12.76 -8.12 6.39
N ARG A 109 12.60 -7.96 5.07
CA ARG A 109 13.11 -8.93 4.07
C ARG A 109 14.63 -9.05 4.14
N GLY A 110 15.35 -7.94 4.21
CA GLY A 110 16.82 -7.96 4.32
C GLY A 110 17.31 -8.70 5.57
N ARG A 111 16.65 -8.51 6.72
CA ARG A 111 16.97 -9.27 7.95
C ARG A 111 16.67 -10.76 7.81
N MET A 112 15.51 -11.12 7.28
CA MET A 112 15.13 -12.52 7.05
C MET A 112 16.11 -13.23 6.11
N GLN A 113 16.52 -12.55 5.04
CA GLN A 113 17.52 -13.04 4.10
C GLN A 113 18.89 -13.27 4.78
N GLY A 114 19.32 -12.35 5.65
CA GLY A 114 20.54 -12.51 6.44
C GLY A 114 20.47 -13.75 7.34
N VAL A 115 19.37 -13.91 8.07
CA VAL A 115 19.16 -15.08 8.96
C VAL A 115 19.18 -16.39 8.17
N LEU A 116 18.49 -16.47 7.03
CA LEU A 116 18.50 -17.67 6.19
C LEU A 116 19.92 -17.97 5.69
N SER A 117 20.62 -16.97 5.17
CA SER A 117 22.01 -17.12 4.71
C SER A 117 22.93 -17.66 5.81
N ASP A 118 22.78 -17.16 7.04
CA ASP A 118 23.57 -17.61 8.19
C ASP A 118 23.23 -19.06 8.57
N HIS A 119 21.96 -19.46 8.51
CA HIS A 119 21.54 -20.86 8.75
C HIS A 119 22.12 -21.82 7.71
N TYR A 120 22.05 -21.45 6.43
CA TYR A 120 22.66 -22.23 5.34
C TYR A 120 24.18 -22.36 5.54
N ALA A 121 24.87 -21.28 5.89
CA ALA A 121 26.30 -21.31 6.14
C ALA A 121 26.68 -22.18 7.36
N PHE A 122 25.88 -22.12 8.44
CA PHE A 122 26.06 -22.97 9.61
C PHE A 122 25.91 -24.46 9.27
N LEU A 123 24.84 -24.83 8.57
CA LEU A 123 24.61 -26.22 8.15
C LEU A 123 25.72 -26.73 7.23
N GLU A 124 26.14 -25.93 6.25
CA GLU A 124 27.24 -26.29 5.34
C GLU A 124 28.54 -26.56 6.11
N LEU A 125 28.87 -25.69 7.08
CA LEU A 125 30.04 -25.87 7.95
C LEU A 125 29.91 -27.10 8.86
N HIS A 126 28.73 -27.31 9.46
CA HIS A 126 28.52 -28.42 10.39
C HIS A 126 28.58 -29.76 9.66
N LEU A 127 27.92 -29.88 8.50
CA LEU A 127 28.01 -31.07 7.65
C LEU A 127 29.44 -31.33 7.18
N GLY A 128 30.16 -30.29 6.76
CA GLY A 128 31.57 -30.42 6.38
C GLY A 128 32.44 -30.96 7.51
N ARG A 129 32.20 -30.50 8.75
CA ARG A 129 32.89 -31.01 9.94
C ARG A 129 32.52 -32.46 10.23
N GLN A 130 31.24 -32.81 10.19
CA GLN A 130 30.76 -34.17 10.42
C GLN A 130 31.36 -35.15 9.40
N LEU A 131 31.48 -34.73 8.13
CA LEU A 131 32.11 -35.53 7.08
C LEU A 131 33.59 -35.79 7.36
N ALA A 132 34.34 -34.76 7.77
CA ALA A 132 35.73 -34.92 8.15
C ALA A 132 35.90 -35.85 9.37
N GLN A 133 35.02 -35.73 10.36
CA GLN A 133 35.02 -36.59 11.55
C GLN A 133 34.68 -38.04 11.20
N LEU A 134 33.66 -38.28 10.36
CA LEU A 134 33.29 -39.59 9.89
C LEU A 134 34.45 -40.29 9.18
N ARG A 135 35.12 -39.60 8.25
CA ARG A 135 36.29 -40.15 7.54
C ARG A 135 37.42 -40.55 8.49
N LEU A 136 37.69 -39.74 9.52
CA LEU A 136 38.70 -40.06 10.52
C LEU A 136 38.31 -41.27 11.37
N LEU A 137 37.06 -41.31 11.83
CA LEU A 137 36.53 -42.40 12.65
C LEU A 137 36.46 -43.71 11.87
N SER A 138 36.06 -43.68 10.60
CA SER A 138 36.06 -44.86 9.74
C SER A 138 37.46 -45.42 9.52
N LYS A 139 38.47 -44.56 9.32
CA LYS A 139 39.88 -44.99 9.26
C LYS A 139 40.37 -45.59 10.58
N LEU A 140 40.02 -44.97 11.71
CA LEU A 140 40.36 -45.48 13.03
C LEU A 140 39.70 -46.84 13.28
N ARG A 141 38.43 -47.01 12.87
CA ARG A 141 37.69 -48.27 12.99
C ARG A 141 38.39 -49.38 12.22
N LEU A 142 38.68 -49.16 10.93
CA LEU A 142 39.38 -50.12 10.08
C LEU A 142 40.77 -50.49 10.63
N PHE A 143 41.49 -49.50 11.17
CA PHE A 143 42.77 -49.75 11.82
C PHE A 143 42.61 -50.65 13.06
N CYS A 144 41.66 -50.34 13.95
CA CYS A 144 41.41 -51.14 15.13
C CYS A 144 40.96 -52.57 14.78
N GLU A 145 40.07 -52.73 13.79
CA GLU A 145 39.63 -54.05 13.30
C GLU A 145 40.82 -54.89 12.79
N GLY A 146 41.70 -54.28 11.99
CA GLY A 146 42.91 -54.95 11.49
C GLY A 146 43.90 -55.30 12.60
N GLU A 147 44.16 -54.38 13.53
CA GLU A 147 45.07 -54.61 14.67
C GLU A 147 44.52 -55.63 15.66
N LEU A 148 43.21 -55.70 15.86
CA LEU A 148 42.57 -56.72 16.69
C LEU A 148 42.76 -58.11 16.11
N GLY A 149 42.53 -58.29 14.80
CA GLY A 149 42.80 -59.57 14.13
C GLY A 149 44.27 -59.98 14.24
N ALA A 150 45.20 -59.03 14.05
CA ALA A 150 46.63 -59.31 14.22
C ALA A 150 47.01 -59.62 15.69
N ALA A 151 46.43 -58.92 16.66
CA ALA A 151 46.66 -59.15 18.08
C ALA A 151 46.12 -60.52 18.53
N GLU A 152 44.99 -60.97 17.98
CA GLU A 152 44.43 -62.30 18.19
C GLU A 152 45.40 -63.40 17.74
N GLU A 153 45.93 -63.29 16.52
CA GLU A 153 46.91 -64.23 15.98
C GLU A 153 48.20 -64.25 16.82
N ARG A 154 48.71 -63.07 17.22
CA ARG A 154 49.89 -62.95 18.09
C ARG A 154 49.64 -63.60 19.45
N THR A 155 48.50 -63.34 20.09
CA THR A 155 48.14 -63.90 21.39
C THR A 155 48.08 -65.44 21.34
N LEU A 156 47.45 -65.99 20.29
CA LEU A 156 47.38 -67.44 20.07
C LEU A 156 48.77 -68.05 19.86
N SER A 157 49.62 -67.40 19.07
CA SER A 157 51.01 -67.85 18.83
C SER A 157 51.85 -67.85 20.10
N MET A 158 51.83 -66.76 20.87
CA MET A 158 52.55 -66.64 22.14
C MET A 158 52.08 -67.68 23.16
N SER A 159 50.77 -67.94 23.22
CA SER A 159 50.20 -68.97 24.09
C SER A 159 50.67 -70.37 23.71
N ARG A 160 50.73 -70.70 22.42
CA ARG A 160 51.26 -71.99 21.92
C ARG A 160 52.74 -72.20 22.24
N LEU A 161 53.51 -71.11 22.30
CA LEU A 161 54.94 -71.13 22.63
C LEU A 161 55.21 -71.11 24.16
N GLY A 162 54.18 -71.10 25.01
CA GLY A 162 54.32 -71.06 26.46
C GLY A 162 54.73 -69.69 27.03
N MET A 163 54.63 -68.61 26.24
CA MET A 163 55.01 -67.25 26.64
C MET A 163 53.84 -66.51 27.32
N SER A 164 53.41 -67.02 28.47
CA SER A 164 52.19 -66.56 29.16
C SER A 164 52.19 -65.07 29.53
N GLN A 165 53.34 -64.50 29.91
CA GLN A 165 53.44 -63.09 30.27
C GLN A 165 53.23 -62.17 29.05
N MET A 166 53.87 -62.47 27.91
CA MET A 166 53.65 -61.70 26.68
C MET A 166 52.24 -61.86 26.13
N ALA A 167 51.65 -63.07 26.24
CA ALA A 167 50.26 -63.28 25.86
C ALA A 167 49.29 -62.44 26.73
N SER A 168 49.60 -62.25 28.01
CA SER A 168 48.82 -61.37 28.91
C SER A 168 48.95 -59.90 28.52
N GLU A 169 50.17 -59.44 28.23
CA GLU A 169 50.42 -58.06 27.77
C GLU A 169 49.68 -57.78 26.45
N GLU A 170 49.73 -58.70 25.49
CA GLU A 170 48.97 -58.57 24.23
C GLU A 170 47.45 -58.58 24.49
N GLY A 171 46.98 -59.35 25.48
CA GLY A 171 45.59 -59.32 25.92
C GLY A 171 45.13 -57.96 26.44
N THR A 172 45.99 -57.24 27.17
CA THR A 172 45.68 -55.87 27.60
C THR A 172 45.68 -54.88 26.45
N ARG A 173 46.60 -55.01 25.48
CA ARG A 173 46.59 -54.23 24.23
C ARG A 173 45.30 -54.46 23.44
N ARG A 174 44.85 -55.72 23.31
CA ARG A 174 43.59 -56.08 22.66
C ARG A 174 42.40 -55.40 23.32
N ALA A 175 42.30 -55.46 24.66
CA ALA A 175 41.22 -54.79 25.38
C ALA A 175 41.17 -53.27 25.11
N HIS A 176 42.33 -52.61 25.01
CA HIS A 176 42.39 -51.19 24.68
C HIS A 176 41.99 -50.90 23.22
N LEU A 177 42.35 -51.77 22.27
CA LEU A 177 41.91 -51.66 20.88
C LEU A 177 40.38 -51.87 20.76
N GLU A 178 39.80 -52.81 21.50
CA GLU A 178 38.34 -53.00 21.57
C GLU A 178 37.63 -51.77 22.14
N GLU A 179 38.17 -51.16 23.19
CA GLU A 179 37.64 -49.92 23.75
C GLU A 179 37.64 -48.79 22.70
N LYS A 180 38.76 -48.60 21.98
CA LYS A 180 38.87 -47.58 20.93
C LYS A 180 37.97 -47.86 19.73
N LEU A 181 37.80 -49.12 19.37
CA LEU A 181 36.87 -49.54 18.33
C LEU A 181 35.43 -49.19 18.72
N ASN A 182 35.02 -49.55 19.94
CA ASN A 182 33.69 -49.24 20.46
C ASN A 182 33.44 -47.73 20.57
N GLU A 183 34.44 -46.95 20.99
CA GLU A 183 34.38 -45.49 21.02
C GLU A 183 34.19 -44.91 19.60
N ALA A 184 34.94 -45.41 18.60
CA ALA A 184 34.82 -44.97 17.22
C ALA A 184 33.43 -45.28 16.65
N VAL A 185 32.92 -46.49 16.85
CA VAL A 185 31.57 -46.90 16.42
C VAL A 185 30.50 -46.06 17.11
N GLY A 186 30.61 -45.82 18.41
CA GLY A 186 29.67 -44.99 19.16
C GLY A 186 29.61 -43.56 18.62
N ARG A 187 30.77 -42.97 18.29
CA ARG A 187 30.82 -41.64 17.67
C ARG A 187 30.23 -41.65 16.26
N ILE A 188 30.48 -42.69 15.44
CA ILE A 188 29.88 -42.80 14.10
C ILE A 188 28.34 -42.82 14.19
N ARG A 189 27.76 -43.52 15.18
CA ARG A 189 26.30 -43.49 15.41
C ARG A 189 25.79 -42.12 15.81
N ALA A 190 26.53 -41.38 16.63
CA ALA A 190 26.16 -40.01 16.97
C ALA A 190 26.14 -39.12 15.71
N ILE A 191 27.14 -39.24 14.82
CA ILE A 191 27.14 -38.54 13.53
C ILE A 191 25.93 -38.93 12.69
N GLN A 192 25.56 -40.21 12.66
CA GLN A 192 24.38 -40.67 11.93
C GLN A 192 23.08 -40.03 12.44
N SER A 193 22.93 -39.89 13.75
CA SER A 193 21.81 -39.17 14.37
C SER A 193 21.83 -37.69 13.97
N ASP A 194 22.97 -37.02 14.12
CA ASP A 194 23.13 -35.60 13.79
C ASP A 194 22.79 -35.32 12.31
N VAL A 195 23.18 -36.22 11.41
CA VAL A 195 22.84 -36.12 9.97
C VAL A 195 21.35 -36.27 9.72
N GLY A 196 20.68 -37.17 10.44
CA GLY A 196 19.22 -37.30 10.41
C GLY A 196 18.50 -36.02 10.84
N ASP A 197 18.96 -35.42 11.94
CA ASP A 197 18.41 -34.16 12.45
C ASP A 197 18.65 -32.99 11.48
N MET A 198 19.87 -32.88 10.93
CA MET A 198 20.19 -31.86 9.93
C MET A 198 19.37 -32.01 8.65
N ARG A 199 19.07 -33.24 8.23
CA ARG A 199 18.20 -33.49 7.07
C ARG A 199 16.77 -32.99 7.31
N HIS A 200 16.25 -33.20 8.52
CA HIS A 200 14.95 -32.64 8.89
C HIS A 200 14.99 -31.11 8.91
N GLN A 201 15.99 -30.50 9.57
CA GLN A 201 16.17 -29.04 9.59
C GLN A 201 16.28 -28.45 8.17
N MET A 202 17.00 -29.13 7.28
CA MET A 202 17.14 -28.71 5.88
C MET A 202 15.79 -28.75 5.14
N THR A 203 14.98 -29.78 5.37
CA THR A 203 13.64 -29.89 4.78
C THR A 203 12.73 -28.78 5.28
N GLU A 204 12.73 -28.51 6.59
CA GLU A 204 11.95 -27.42 7.20
C GLU A 204 12.37 -26.03 6.67
N LEU A 205 13.68 -25.81 6.49
CA LEU A 205 14.22 -24.57 5.92
C LEU A 205 13.83 -24.38 4.45
N GLU A 206 13.82 -25.45 3.66
CA GLU A 206 13.35 -25.39 2.26
C GLU A 206 11.85 -25.07 2.20
N GLU A 207 11.03 -25.75 2.99
CA GLU A 207 9.58 -25.48 3.05
C GLU A 207 9.27 -24.07 3.56
N SER A 208 10.00 -23.58 4.57
CA SER A 208 9.86 -22.21 5.07
C SER A 208 10.27 -21.21 4.00
N SER A 209 11.35 -21.49 3.28
CA SER A 209 11.77 -20.61 2.20
C SER A 209 10.83 -20.64 1.00
N GLU A 210 10.20 -21.76 0.66
CA GLU A 210 9.24 -21.80 -0.43
C GLU A 210 8.00 -20.96 -0.14
N ARG A 211 7.58 -20.93 1.14
CA ARG A 211 6.42 -20.17 1.62
C ARG A 211 6.68 -18.68 1.73
N ASP A 212 7.78 -18.29 2.34
CA ASP A 212 7.97 -16.91 2.81
C ASP A 212 8.98 -16.09 1.99
N ALA A 213 9.81 -16.75 1.17
CA ALA A 213 10.85 -16.08 0.39
C ALA A 213 10.32 -15.57 -0.96
N ASP A 214 10.77 -14.37 -1.35
CA ASP A 214 10.56 -13.86 -2.70
C ASP A 214 11.51 -14.53 -3.72
N GLU A 215 11.23 -14.35 -5.01
CA GLU A 215 12.00 -14.98 -6.11
C GLU A 215 13.50 -14.65 -6.07
N ASP A 216 13.88 -13.42 -5.65
CA ASP A 216 15.29 -13.05 -5.50
C ASP A 216 15.96 -13.83 -4.37
N THR A 217 15.27 -13.97 -3.23
CA THR A 217 15.77 -14.77 -2.11
C THR A 217 15.86 -16.24 -2.48
N LYS A 218 14.86 -16.81 -3.16
CA LYS A 218 14.88 -18.19 -3.68
C LYS A 218 16.07 -18.42 -4.61
N GLY A 219 16.32 -17.51 -5.55
CA GLY A 219 17.46 -17.57 -6.46
C GLY A 219 18.79 -17.65 -5.71
N ARG A 220 18.95 -16.82 -4.67
CA ARG A 220 20.18 -16.73 -3.87
C ARG A 220 20.44 -17.95 -2.99
N ILE A 221 19.41 -18.53 -2.37
CA ILE A 221 19.58 -19.71 -1.50
C ILE A 221 19.64 -21.04 -2.28
N SER A 222 19.25 -21.05 -3.55
CA SER A 222 19.21 -22.28 -4.37
C SER A 222 20.56 -22.98 -4.51
N ALA A 223 21.66 -22.21 -4.50
CA ALA A 223 23.01 -22.78 -4.57
C ALA A 223 23.46 -23.35 -3.22
N PRO A 224 23.36 -22.62 -2.10
CA PRO A 224 23.57 -23.18 -0.75
C PRO A 224 22.74 -24.44 -0.46
N SER A 225 21.43 -24.42 -0.76
CA SER A 225 20.55 -25.58 -0.54
C SER A 225 21.07 -26.83 -1.27
N ARG A 226 21.38 -26.70 -2.57
CA ARG A 226 21.93 -27.82 -3.35
C ARG A 226 23.25 -28.35 -2.81
N ARG A 227 24.13 -27.47 -2.30
CA ARG A 227 25.40 -27.91 -1.69
C ARG A 227 25.16 -28.69 -0.41
N ILE A 228 24.28 -28.22 0.46
CA ILE A 228 23.91 -28.91 1.70
C ILE A 228 23.33 -30.29 1.41
N TRP A 229 22.37 -30.40 0.48
CA TRP A 229 21.84 -31.69 0.07
C TRP A 229 22.92 -32.63 -0.46
N GLY A 230 23.85 -32.12 -1.26
CA GLY A 230 25.00 -32.91 -1.72
C GLY A 230 25.89 -33.40 -0.58
N LEU A 231 26.11 -32.58 0.45
CA LEU A 231 26.86 -32.97 1.65
C LEU A 231 26.11 -34.04 2.46
N ILE A 232 24.80 -33.89 2.66
CA ILE A 232 23.96 -34.89 3.35
C ILE A 232 24.03 -36.23 2.62
N GLN A 233 23.86 -36.24 1.29
CA GLN A 233 23.95 -37.46 0.48
C GLN A 233 25.33 -38.12 0.58
N THR A 234 26.40 -37.32 0.57
CA THR A 234 27.77 -37.82 0.73
C THR A 234 27.96 -38.46 2.11
N LEU A 235 27.45 -37.82 3.17
CA LEU A 235 27.50 -38.33 4.53
C LEU A 235 26.71 -39.62 4.70
N GLU A 236 25.48 -39.69 4.18
CA GLU A 236 24.65 -40.89 4.22
C GLU A 236 25.32 -42.07 3.51
N SER A 237 25.96 -41.81 2.36
CA SER A 237 26.75 -42.83 1.64
C SER A 237 27.94 -43.31 2.46
N GLU A 238 28.73 -42.40 3.03
CA GLU A 238 29.90 -42.77 3.83
C GLU A 238 29.51 -43.47 5.15
N LEU A 239 28.36 -43.14 5.73
CA LEU A 239 27.79 -43.82 6.90
C LEU A 239 27.35 -45.25 6.54
N ALA A 240 26.74 -45.44 5.38
CA ALA A 240 26.39 -46.77 4.87
C ALA A 240 27.65 -47.63 4.63
N ASP A 241 28.69 -47.05 4.03
CA ASP A 241 30.00 -47.72 3.83
C ASP A 241 30.71 -48.00 5.15
N ALA A 242 30.47 -47.19 6.18
CA ALA A 242 30.94 -47.47 7.52
C ALA A 242 30.27 -48.72 8.12
N GLY A 243 29.23 -49.31 7.53
CA GLY A 243 28.69 -50.60 7.98
C GLY A 243 28.20 -50.60 9.43
N VAL A 244 27.92 -49.42 9.99
CA VAL A 244 27.31 -49.27 11.29
C VAL A 244 25.80 -49.30 11.06
N PRO A 245 25.07 -50.31 11.55
CA PRO A 245 23.62 -50.35 11.36
C PRO A 245 22.95 -49.16 12.06
N PRO A 246 21.85 -48.64 11.49
CA PRO A 246 21.03 -47.59 12.12
C PRO A 246 20.49 -48.03 13.48
#